data_AF-A0A2Z6NQ83-F1
#
_entry.id   AF-A0A2Z6NQ83-F1
#
_cell.length_a   1.000
_cell.length_b   1.000
_cell.length_c   1.000
_cell.angle_alpha   90.00
_cell.angle_beta   90.00
_cell.angle_gamma   90.00
#
_symmetry.space_group_name_H-M   'P 1'
#
loop_
_entity.id
_entity.type
_entity.pdbx_description
1 polymer ?
#
loop_
_entity_poly.entity_id
_entity_poly.type
_entity_poly.pdbx_seq_one_letter_code
_entity_poly.pdbx_strand_id
1 'polypeptide(L)'
;LVENLAEVVEHGTPDQQSEALIAELSNHFDKCQQLLNSISASISSKAMTVEGQKKKLEESEQLLNQRRDLIVNYTKSVEELVRSEP
;
A
#
# COMPACT_ATOMS: atom_id res chain seq x y z
N LEU A 1 -14.42 5.13 -29.86
CA LEU A 1 -15.44 5.61 -28.90
C LEU A 1 -15.31 7.11 -28.67
N VAL A 2 -14.24 7.59 -28.01
CA VAL A 2 -14.01 9.04 -27.84
C VAL A 2 -13.80 9.75 -29.17
N GLU A 3 -12.99 9.18 -30.07
CA GLU A 3 -12.75 9.73 -31.41
C GLU A 3 -14.02 9.73 -32.27
N ASN A 4 -14.78 8.62 -32.29
CA ASN A 4 -16.08 8.54 -32.97
C ASN A 4 -17.10 9.54 -32.41
N LEU A 5 -17.09 9.78 -31.09
CA LEU A 5 -17.97 10.77 -30.46
C LEU A 5 -17.56 12.20 -30.84
N ALA A 6 -16.25 12.46 -30.94
CA ALA A 6 -15.72 13.74 -31.41
C ALA A 6 -16.13 14.04 -32.86
N GLU A 7 -16.03 13.07 -33.77
CA GLU A 7 -16.49 13.22 -35.16
C GLU A 7 -18.01 13.50 -35.25
N VAL A 8 -18.84 12.82 -34.46
CA VAL A 8 -20.30 13.03 -34.44
C VAL A 8 -20.67 14.42 -33.89
N VAL A 9 -19.91 14.93 -32.93
CA VAL A 9 -20.06 16.31 -32.41
C VAL A 9 -19.60 17.35 -33.43
N GLU A 10 -18.56 17.06 -34.21
CA GLU A 10 -17.97 17.99 -35.20
C GLU A 10 -18.80 18.09 -36.49
N HIS A 11 -19.51 17.02 -36.88
CA HIS A 11 -20.30 16.95 -38.11
C HIS A 11 -21.82 17.13 -37.94
N GLY A 12 -22.30 17.30 -36.71
CA GLY A 12 -23.54 18.01 -36.41
C GLY A 12 -24.85 17.23 -36.60
N THR A 13 -25.26 16.50 -35.57
CA THR A 13 -26.48 16.73 -34.75
C THR A 13 -26.56 15.63 -33.71
N PRO A 14 -26.99 15.90 -32.46
CA PRO A 14 -27.19 14.84 -31.47
C PRO A 14 -28.32 13.92 -31.96
N ASP A 15 -27.94 12.79 -32.54
CA ASP A 15 -28.83 11.74 -32.98
C ASP A 15 -28.75 10.55 -32.01
N GLN A 16 -29.60 9.56 -32.23
CA GLN A 16 -29.68 8.37 -31.39
C GLN A 16 -28.34 7.58 -31.33
N GLN A 17 -27.47 7.76 -32.33
CA GLN A 17 -26.14 7.18 -32.38
C GLN A 17 -25.17 7.91 -31.44
N SER A 18 -25.22 9.24 -31.38
CA SER A 18 -24.45 10.04 -30.41
C SER A 18 -24.78 9.69 -28.96
N GLU A 19 -26.07 9.50 -28.65
CA GLU A 19 -26.54 9.11 -27.31
C GLU A 19 -26.06 7.70 -26.95
N ALA A 20 -26.08 6.76 -27.90
CA ALA A 20 -25.57 5.41 -27.70
C ALA A 20 -24.05 5.41 -27.42
N LEU A 21 -23.28 6.21 -28.15
CA LEU A 21 -21.84 6.36 -27.94
C LEU A 21 -21.52 7.01 -26.58
N ILE A 22 -22.29 8.01 -26.14
CA ILE A 22 -22.17 8.62 -24.80
C ILE A 22 -22.45 7.57 -23.73
N ALA A 23 -23.54 6.81 -23.86
CA ALA A 23 -23.92 5.80 -22.88
C ALA A 23 -22.86 4.69 -22.77
N GLU A 24 -22.29 4.25 -23.90
CA GLU A 24 -21.21 3.26 -23.92
C GLU A 24 -19.94 3.80 -23.25
N LEU A 25 -19.58 5.06 -23.53
CA LEU A 25 -18.42 5.71 -22.94
C LEU A 25 -18.58 5.89 -21.42
N SER A 26 -19.76 6.32 -20.96
CA SER A 26 -20.10 6.41 -19.53
C SER A 26 -19.99 5.06 -18.84
N ASN A 27 -20.52 3.99 -19.45
CA ASN A 27 -20.42 2.64 -18.91
C ASN A 27 -18.96 2.17 -18.82
N HIS A 28 -18.12 2.52 -19.78
CA HIS A 28 -16.70 2.20 -19.73
C HIS A 28 -16.01 2.95 -18.57
N PHE A 29 -16.31 4.23 -18.36
CA PHE A 29 -15.79 4.99 -17.22
C PHE A 29 -16.23 4.39 -15.88
N ASP A 30 -17.50 3.99 -15.75
CA ASP A 30 -18.00 3.34 -14.54
C ASP A 30 -17.26 2.03 -14.25
N LYS A 31 -17.02 1.20 -15.28
CA LYS A 31 -16.24 -0.03 -15.13
C LYS A 31 -14.80 0.23 -14.72
N CYS A 32 -14.15 1.24 -15.33
CA CYS A 32 -12.81 1.65 -14.94
C CYS A 32 -12.76 2.14 -13.48
N GLN A 33 -13.74 2.94 -13.06
CA GLN A 33 -13.81 3.43 -11.68
C GLN A 33 -14.03 2.29 -10.68
N GLN A 34 -14.89 1.32 -11.00
CA GLN A 34 -15.09 0.13 -10.18
C GLN A 34 -13.81 -0.71 -10.05
N LEU A 35 -13.07 -0.89 -11.15
CA LEU A 35 -11.78 -1.58 -11.13
C LEU A 35 -10.77 -0.84 -10.24
N LEU A 36 -10.67 0.48 -10.36
CA LEU A 36 -9.79 1.30 -9.51
C LEU A 36 -10.18 1.20 -8.03
N ASN A 37 -11.47 1.22 -7.71
CA ASN A 37 -11.97 1.05 -6.35
C ASN A 37 -11.61 -0.35 -5.80
N SER A 38 -11.74 -1.39 -6.61
CA SER A 38 -11.38 -2.76 -6.25
C SER A 38 -9.87 -2.91 -6.01
N ILE A 39 -9.03 -2.32 -6.86
CA ILE A 39 -7.57 -2.27 -6.68
C ILE A 39 -7.21 -1.54 -5.38
N SER A 40 -7.82 -0.37 -5.15
CA SER A 40 -7.60 0.42 -3.94
C SER A 40 -7.96 -0.38 -2.68
N ALA A 41 -9.14 -1.00 -2.66
CA ALA A 41 -9.57 -1.84 -1.53
C ALA A 41 -8.63 -3.04 -1.30
N SER A 42 -8.18 -3.70 -2.38
CA SER A 42 -7.23 -4.82 -2.31
C SER A 42 -5.88 -4.39 -1.73
N ILE A 43 -5.35 -3.23 -2.15
CA ILE A 43 -4.12 -2.65 -1.63
C ILE A 43 -4.29 -2.31 -0.14
N SER A 44 -5.37 -1.62 0.23
CA SER A 44 -5.64 -1.25 1.62
C SER A 44 -5.81 -2.47 2.54
N SER A 45 -6.45 -3.54 2.06
CA SER A 45 -6.64 -4.77 2.82
C SER A 45 -5.37 -5.61 2.95
N LYS A 46 -4.42 -5.52 2.01
CA LYS A 46 -3.14 -6.25 2.03
C LYS A 46 -1.96 -5.43 2.55
N ALA A 47 -2.19 -4.19 2.97
CA ALA A 47 -1.12 -3.26 3.33
C ALA A 47 -0.45 -3.60 4.68
N MET A 48 0.41 -4.62 4.67
CA MET A 48 1.73 -4.41 5.24
C MET A 48 2.50 -3.58 4.19
N THR A 49 2.43 -2.26 4.30
CA THR A 49 3.23 -1.40 3.42
C THR A 49 4.71 -1.72 3.62
N VAL A 50 5.52 -1.59 2.56
CA VAL A 50 6.98 -1.77 2.67
C VAL A 50 7.55 -0.86 3.77
N GLU A 51 7.04 0.37 3.86
CA GLU A 51 7.40 1.30 4.93
C GLU A 51 7.01 0.79 6.32
N GLY A 52 5.80 0.23 6.46
CA GLY A 52 5.34 -0.36 7.72
C GLY A 52 6.15 -1.60 8.14
N GLN A 53 6.62 -2.40 7.18
CA GLN A 53 7.53 -3.52 7.45
C GLN A 53 8.91 -3.03 7.85
N LYS A 54 9.44 -2.01 7.16
CA LYS A 54 10.73 -1.40 7.47
C LYS A 54 10.74 -0.83 8.89
N LYS A 55 9.70 -0.08 9.27
CA LYS A 55 9.56 0.44 10.64
C LYS A 55 9.55 -0.67 11.69
N LYS A 56 8.79 -1.75 11.48
CA LYS A 56 8.76 -2.91 12.40
C LYS A 56 10.12 -3.59 12.52
N LEU A 57 10.88 -3.66 11.42
CA LEU A 57 12.24 -4.21 11.43
C LEU A 57 13.17 -3.35 12.30
N GLU A 58 13.17 -2.03 12.09
CA GLU A 58 13.98 -1.08 12.87
C GLU A 58 13.66 -1.17 14.38
N GLU A 59 12.38 -1.23 14.74
CA GLU A 59 11.94 -1.41 16.14
C GLU A 59 12.44 -2.74 16.73
N SER A 60 12.39 -3.82 15.94
CA SER A 60 12.88 -5.14 16.36
C SER A 60 14.39 -5.18 16.53
N GLU A 61 15.16 -4.51 15.66
CA GLU A 61 16.62 -4.41 15.76
C GLU A 61 17.03 -3.61 16.99
N GLN A 62 16.33 -2.52 17.31
CA GLN A 62 16.56 -1.75 18.52
C GLN A 62 16.35 -2.59 19.77
N LEU A 63 15.24 -3.33 19.86
CA LEU A 63 14.95 -4.25 20.97
C LEU A 63 16.01 -5.35 21.09
N LEU A 64 16.49 -5.89 19.96
CA LEU A 64 17.53 -6.90 19.95
C LEU A 64 18.84 -6.36 20.52
N ASN A 65 19.22 -5.14 20.15
CA ASN A 65 20.43 -4.50 20.66
C ASN A 65 20.33 -4.24 22.17
N GLN A 66 19.18 -3.72 22.65
CA GLN A 66 18.94 -3.56 24.09
C GLN A 66 19.06 -4.88 24.86
N ARG A 67 18.54 -5.98 24.30
CA ARG A 67 18.67 -7.31 24.91
C ARG A 67 20.12 -7.78 24.97
N ARG A 68 20.91 -7.55 23.90
CA ARG A 68 22.34 -7.90 23.89
C ARG A 68 23.11 -7.14 24.96
N ASP A 69 22.88 -5.84 25.09
CA ASP A 69 23.53 -5.02 26.10
C ASP A 69 23.19 -5.50 27.52
N LEU A 70 21.92 -5.83 27.75
CA LEU A 70 21.48 -6.37 29.04
C LEU A 70 22.15 -7.72 29.36
N ILE A 71 22.26 -8.61 28.39
CA ILE A 71 22.96 -9.90 28.54
C ILE A 71 24.43 -9.65 28.89
N VAL A 72 25.12 -8.76 28.18
CA VAL A 72 26.52 -8.42 28.46
C VAL A 72 26.68 -7.89 29.89
N ASN A 73 25.79 -7.00 30.33
CA ASN A 73 25.84 -6.45 31.68
C ASN A 73 25.57 -7.53 32.74
N TYR A 74 24.58 -8.39 32.52
CA TYR A 74 24.28 -9.49 33.41
C TYR A 74 25.46 -10.46 33.55
N THR A 75 26.08 -10.84 32.43
CA THR A 75 27.27 -11.71 32.42
C THR A 75 28.39 -11.08 33.25
N LYS A 76 28.67 -9.78 33.08
CA LYS A 76 29.67 -9.08 33.89
C LYS A 76 29.34 -9.12 35.38
N SER A 77 28.09 -8.83 35.76
CA SER A 77 27.68 -8.86 37.15
C SER A 77 27.82 -10.25 37.78
N VAL A 78 27.53 -11.31 37.02
CA VAL A 78 27.75 -12.70 37.47
C VAL A 78 29.23 -13.02 37.62
N GLU A 79 30.07 -12.64 36.65
CA GLU A 79 31.52 -12.84 36.71
C GLU A 79 32.15 -12.12 37.91
N GLU A 80 31.72 -10.89 38.20
CA GLU A 80 32.15 -10.12 39.37
C GLU A 80 31.74 -10.82 40.66
N LEU A 81 30.49 -11.28 40.75
CA LEU A 81 29.97 -11.99 41.92
C LEU A 81 30.79 -13.26 42.21
N VAL A 82 31.00 -14.10 41.19
CA VAL A 82 31.79 -15.34 41.31
C VAL A 82 33.23 -15.06 41.71
N ARG A 83 33.84 -13.98 41.20
CA ARG A 83 35.21 -13.59 41.58
C ARG A 83 35.31 -13.08 43.01
N SER A 84 34.22 -12.56 43.56
CA SER A 84 34.14 -12.05 44.94
C SER A 84 33.79 -13.10 45.98
N GLU A 85 33.46 -14.33 45.58
CA GLU A 85 33.32 -15.46 46.51
C GLU A 85 34.72 -15.91 47.02
N PRO A 86 34.92 -16.09 48.34
CA PRO A 86 36.21 -16.40 48.95
C PRO A 86 36.72 -17.83 48.73
#